data_AF-A0A0F3ITK6-F1
#
_entry.id   AF-A0A0F3ITK6-F1
#
_cell.length_a   1.000
_cell.length_b   1.000
_cell.length_c   1.000
_cell.angle_alpha   90.00
_cell.angle_beta   90.00
_cell.angle_gamma   90.00
#
_symmetry.space_group_name_H-M   'P 1'
#
loop_
_entity.id
_entity.type
_entity.pdbx_description
1 polymer ?
#
loop_
_entity_poly.entity_id
_entity_poly.type
_entity_poly.pdbx_seq_one_letter_code
_entity_poly.pdbx_strand_id
1 'polypeptide(L)'
;MRILFITATRLGDAVLSTGLLGALLAAHPGARITVAGGPVTESLFVDLPGLEQFIPMPKQRRGGHWFALWRQVIGRRWDRVIDLRGSLIGYCLRAGRVQRWHTGLKSTHRVAQLAECFGIDPIPAPRLWIDAAAPALSRDDRPILALGPTANFQGKQWPLDRFAALARALTGPGGKLAGGRILLIGALSERSAAAPLFAALPEAEDGFGLGDLRRVGAALRVA
;
A
#
# COMPACT_ATOMS: atom_id res chain seq x y z
N MET A 1 -0.57 25.18 2.49
CA MET A 1 0.04 24.49 3.64
C MET A 1 0.97 23.38 3.13
N ARG A 2 2.13 23.16 3.75
CA ARG A 2 3.10 22.09 3.44
C ARG A 2 3.11 21.04 4.55
N ILE A 3 2.87 19.78 4.18
CA ILE A 3 2.87 18.64 5.10
C ILE A 3 3.99 17.67 4.72
N LEU A 4 4.81 17.29 5.70
CA LEU A 4 5.68 16.12 5.60
C LEU A 4 4.97 14.93 6.23
N PHE A 5 4.70 13.88 5.44
CA PHE A 5 4.04 12.66 5.89
C PHE A 5 5.01 11.49 5.83
N ILE A 6 5.51 11.03 6.97
CA ILE A 6 6.48 9.93 7.08
C ILE A 6 5.70 8.66 7.41
N THR A 7 5.59 7.75 6.44
CA THR A 7 4.79 6.52 6.53
C THR A 7 5.64 5.27 6.67
N ALA A 8 4.98 4.12 6.84
CA ALA A 8 5.61 2.83 7.05
C ALA A 8 6.41 2.34 5.83
N THR A 9 7.30 1.39 6.09
CA THR A 9 8.10 0.72 5.04
C THR A 9 7.39 -0.49 4.43
N ARG A 10 6.44 -1.08 5.16
CA ARG A 10 5.65 -2.22 4.69
C ARG A 10 4.38 -1.73 4.02
N LEU A 11 4.00 -2.40 2.93
CA LEU A 11 2.81 -2.06 2.15
C LEU A 11 1.54 -2.01 3.00
N GLY A 12 1.26 -3.04 3.81
CA GLY A 12 0.06 -3.10 4.63
C GLY A 12 -0.09 -1.89 5.56
N ASP A 13 0.94 -1.57 6.35
CA ASP A 13 0.91 -0.42 7.25
C ASP A 13 0.79 0.93 6.51
N ALA A 14 1.38 1.03 5.31
CA ALA A 14 1.24 2.22 4.48
C ALA A 14 -0.17 2.38 3.88
N VAL A 15 -0.82 1.27 3.48
CA VAL A 15 -2.24 1.28 3.07
C VAL A 15 -3.11 1.71 4.25
N LEU A 16 -2.91 1.14 5.44
CA LEU A 16 -3.72 1.47 6.61
C LEU A 16 -3.61 2.95 7.02
N SER A 17 -2.47 3.61 6.76
CA SER A 17 -2.29 5.02 7.07
C SER A 17 -2.84 6.00 6.04
N THR A 18 -3.27 5.51 4.87
CA THR A 18 -3.87 6.38 3.85
C THR A 18 -5.19 7.02 4.28
N GLY A 19 -5.94 6.40 5.20
CA GLY A 19 -7.16 6.99 5.76
C GLY A 19 -6.86 8.28 6.52
N LEU A 20 -5.83 8.25 7.37
CA LEU A 20 -5.30 9.43 8.06
C LEU A 20 -4.87 10.52 7.06
N LEU A 21 -4.12 10.15 6.01
CA LEU A 21 -3.71 11.10 4.98
C LEU A 21 -4.90 11.68 4.21
N GLY A 22 -5.92 10.87 3.91
CA GLY A 22 -7.16 11.30 3.27
C GLY A 22 -7.95 12.30 4.12
N ALA A 23 -8.04 12.05 5.43
CA ALA A 23 -8.66 12.99 6.36
C ALA A 23 -7.88 14.32 6.46
N LEU A 24 -6.55 14.28 6.45
CA LEU A 24 -5.73 15.49 6.42
C LEU A 24 -5.93 16.32 5.14
N LEU A 25 -6.07 15.66 3.98
CA LEU A 25 -6.37 16.32 2.72
C LEU A 25 -7.77 16.94 2.71
N ALA A 26 -8.76 16.26 3.29
CA ALA A 26 -10.12 16.79 3.41
C ALA A 26 -10.18 18.02 4.32
N ALA A 27 -9.44 18.01 5.44
CA ALA A 27 -9.37 19.14 6.37
C ALA A 27 -8.57 20.34 5.81
N HIS A 28 -7.70 20.09 4.83
CA HIS A 28 -6.83 21.11 4.26
C HIS A 28 -6.76 21.02 2.73
N PRO A 29 -7.83 21.45 2.01
CA PRO A 29 -7.82 21.50 0.56
C PRO A 29 -6.64 22.33 0.03
N GLY A 30 -5.96 21.81 -1.00
CA GLY A 30 -4.77 22.45 -1.57
C GLY A 30 -3.49 22.31 -0.74
N ALA A 31 -3.47 21.44 0.27
CA ALA A 31 -2.23 21.08 0.94
C ALA A 31 -1.21 20.46 -0.04
N ARG A 32 0.05 20.86 0.13
CA ARG A 32 1.21 20.36 -0.59
C ARG A 32 1.87 19.28 0.26
N ILE A 33 1.89 18.05 -0.23
CA ILE A 33 2.29 16.87 0.53
C ILE A 33 3.62 16.35 0.03
N THR A 34 4.58 16.20 0.94
CA THR A 34 5.76 15.36 0.71
C THR A 34 5.60 14.08 1.50
N VAL A 35 5.63 12.94 0.83
CA VAL A 35 5.53 11.63 1.47
C VAL A 35 6.93 11.03 1.58
N ALA A 36 7.30 10.48 2.74
CA ALA A 36 8.51 9.69 2.91
C ALA A 36 8.14 8.28 3.38
N GLY A 37 8.57 7.25 2.64
CA GLY A 37 8.11 5.88 2.87
C GLY A 37 9.05 4.82 2.32
N GLY A 38 8.73 3.55 2.54
CA GLY A 38 9.49 2.46 1.91
C GLY A 38 9.38 2.52 0.38
N PRO A 39 10.43 2.18 -0.40
CA PRO A 39 10.36 2.24 -1.86
C PRO A 39 9.18 1.45 -2.46
N VAL A 40 8.81 0.33 -1.84
CA VAL A 40 7.67 -0.51 -2.27
C VAL A 40 6.32 0.22 -2.22
N THR A 41 6.20 1.30 -1.45
CA THR A 41 4.95 2.04 -1.28
C THR A 41 4.85 3.27 -2.17
N GLU A 42 5.86 3.56 -2.98
CA GLU A 42 5.90 4.76 -3.84
C GLU A 42 4.68 4.87 -4.76
N SER A 43 4.38 3.78 -5.48
CA SER A 43 3.24 3.72 -6.41
C SER A 43 1.89 3.99 -5.74
N LEU A 44 1.75 3.71 -4.44
CA LEU A 44 0.53 3.98 -3.67
C LEU A 44 0.16 5.47 -3.64
N PHE A 45 1.15 6.35 -3.75
CA PHE A 45 0.98 7.79 -3.56
C PHE A 45 1.09 8.59 -4.85
N VAL A 46 1.40 7.99 -6.00
CA VAL A 46 1.63 8.75 -7.26
C VAL A 46 0.43 9.63 -7.63
N ASP A 47 -0.79 9.12 -7.43
CA ASP A 47 -2.02 9.85 -7.75
C ASP A 47 -2.59 10.61 -6.54
N LEU A 48 -1.80 10.78 -5.48
CA LEU A 48 -2.21 11.51 -4.28
C LEU A 48 -2.42 13.00 -4.61
N PRO A 49 -3.62 13.57 -4.34
CA PRO A 49 -3.87 14.98 -4.52
C PRO A 49 -2.88 15.85 -3.74
N GLY A 50 -2.23 16.78 -4.44
CA GLY A 50 -1.27 17.70 -3.84
C GLY A 50 0.09 17.09 -3.51
N LEU A 51 0.43 15.89 -4.01
CA LEU A 51 1.79 15.34 -3.89
C LEU A 51 2.79 16.28 -4.58
N GLU A 52 3.73 16.84 -3.81
CA GLU A 52 4.91 17.53 -4.35
C GLU A 52 6.06 16.55 -4.63
N GLN A 53 6.24 15.55 -3.76
CA GLN A 53 7.37 14.62 -3.85
C GLN A 53 7.12 13.37 -3.01
N PHE A 54 7.51 12.21 -3.54
CA PHE A 54 7.74 11.00 -2.76
C PHE A 54 9.25 10.85 -2.49
N ILE A 55 9.63 10.58 -1.24
CA ILE A 55 11.02 10.37 -0.81
C ILE A 55 11.17 8.89 -0.40
N PRO A 56 11.78 8.04 -1.24
CA PRO A 56 12.03 6.65 -0.90
C PRO A 56 13.04 6.53 0.24
N MET A 57 12.75 5.68 1.22
CA MET A 57 13.58 5.43 2.40
C MET A 57 14.04 3.96 2.44
N PRO A 58 14.96 3.52 1.55
CA PRO A 58 15.53 2.18 1.65
C PRO A 58 16.29 2.03 2.98
N LYS A 59 16.26 0.83 3.56
CA LYS A 59 16.96 0.56 4.83
C LYS A 59 18.47 0.70 4.61
N GLN A 60 19.08 1.65 5.31
CA GLN A 60 20.54 1.85 5.32
C GLN A 60 21.15 1.48 6.67
N ARG A 61 22.43 1.09 6.67
CA ARG A 61 23.20 0.77 7.89
C ARG A 61 23.27 2.01 8.80
N ARG A 62 23.36 1.77 10.11
CA ARG A 62 23.53 2.81 11.16
C ARG A 62 22.50 3.95 11.11
N GLY A 63 21.29 3.69 10.59
CA GLY A 63 20.24 4.72 10.52
C GLY A 63 20.44 5.78 9.44
N GLY A 64 21.37 5.59 8.49
CA GLY A 64 21.68 6.57 7.44
C GLY A 64 20.47 7.03 6.61
N HIS A 65 19.42 6.21 6.52
CA HIS A 65 18.17 6.55 5.86
C HIS A 65 17.43 7.73 6.51
N TRP A 66 17.58 7.93 7.82
CA TRP A 66 17.04 9.10 8.52
C TRP A 66 17.86 10.35 8.24
N PHE A 67 19.19 10.24 8.22
CA PHE A 67 20.07 11.34 7.84
C PHE A 67 19.83 11.78 6.37
N ALA A 68 19.66 10.81 5.47
CA ALA A 68 19.34 11.06 4.07
C ALA A 68 17.98 11.74 3.89
N LEU A 69 16.96 11.34 4.66
CA LEU A 69 15.68 12.03 4.70
C LEU A 69 15.87 13.46 5.21
N TRP A 70 16.52 13.64 6.37
CA TRP A 70 16.74 14.93 7.01
C TRP A 70 17.38 15.94 6.05
N ARG A 71 18.46 15.54 5.37
CA ARG A 71 19.15 16.39 4.40
C ARG A 71 18.24 16.85 3.25
N GLN A 72 17.27 16.03 2.85
CA GLN A 72 16.31 16.39 1.79
C GLN A 72 15.20 17.33 2.27
N VAL A 73 14.82 17.27 3.55
CA VAL A 73 13.66 18.03 4.07
C VAL A 73 14.03 19.23 4.95
N ILE A 74 15.29 19.36 5.38
CA ILE A 74 15.73 20.42 6.30
C ILE A 74 15.68 21.83 5.70
N GLY A 75 15.87 21.97 4.39
CA GLY A 75 15.88 23.26 3.71
C GLY A 75 14.50 23.91 3.52
N ARG A 76 13.42 23.29 4.01
CA ARG A 76 12.03 23.73 3.82
C ARG A 76 11.39 24.09 5.15
N ARG A 77 10.43 25.04 5.11
CA ARG A 77 9.49 25.28 6.21
C ARG A 77 8.30 24.32 6.07
N TRP A 78 7.96 23.63 7.15
CA TRP A 78 6.84 22.72 7.23
C TRP A 78 5.76 23.33 8.12
N ASP A 79 4.50 23.27 7.68
CA ASP A 79 3.40 23.65 8.56
C ASP A 79 3.06 22.49 9.49
N ARG A 80 3.07 21.25 8.95
CA ARG A 80 2.86 20.02 9.71
C ARG A 80 3.86 18.94 9.35
N VAL A 81 4.32 18.20 10.36
CA VAL A 81 5.07 16.95 10.22
C VAL A 81 4.26 15.85 10.89
N ILE A 82 3.88 14.83 10.12
CA ILE A 82 3.16 13.66 10.57
C ILE A 82 4.11 12.47 10.46
N ASP A 83 4.57 11.95 11.59
CA ASP A 83 5.56 10.87 11.64
C ASP A 83 4.98 9.58 12.20
N LEU A 84 4.60 8.66 11.31
CA LEU A 84 4.02 7.36 11.67
C LEU A 84 5.05 6.34 12.11
N ARG A 85 6.34 6.64 11.92
CA ARG A 85 7.45 5.78 12.33
C ARG A 85 7.99 6.17 13.70
N GLY A 86 7.44 7.20 14.33
CA GLY A 86 7.78 7.63 15.69
C GLY A 86 9.24 8.10 15.82
N SER A 87 9.81 8.67 14.75
CA SER A 87 11.17 9.20 14.78
C SER A 87 11.23 10.59 15.43
N LEU A 88 12.45 11.06 15.69
CA LEU A 88 12.69 12.38 16.25
C LEU A 88 13.00 13.44 15.18
N ILE A 89 13.01 13.06 13.90
CA ILE A 89 13.47 13.93 12.81
C ILE A 89 12.70 15.25 12.75
N GLY A 90 11.39 15.21 13.01
CA GLY A 90 10.51 16.37 12.96
C GLY A 90 10.94 17.50 13.89
N TYR A 91 11.57 17.18 15.03
CA TYR A 91 12.08 18.17 15.98
C TYR A 91 13.35 18.90 15.50
N CYS A 92 14.05 18.33 14.52
CA CYS A 92 15.18 18.97 13.87
C CYS A 92 14.78 19.77 12.64
N LEU A 93 13.48 19.86 12.32
CA LEU A 93 12.96 20.60 11.17
C LEU A 93 12.31 21.90 11.61
N ARG A 94 12.30 22.88 10.71
CA ARG A 94 11.50 24.10 10.88
C ARG A 94 10.03 23.79 10.64
N ALA A 95 9.35 23.28 11.65
CA ALA A 95 7.97 22.82 11.61
C ALA A 95 7.05 23.61 12.55
N GLY A 96 5.87 24.00 12.08
CA GLY A 96 4.83 24.63 12.93
C GLY A 96 4.22 23.66 13.93
N ARG A 97 3.89 22.43 13.49
CA ARG A 97 3.39 21.36 14.35
C ARG A 97 4.02 20.02 13.98
N VAL A 98 4.51 19.29 14.98
CA VAL A 98 5.03 17.92 14.83
C VAL A 98 4.11 16.97 15.58
N GLN A 99 3.53 16.01 14.86
CA GLN A 99 2.73 14.93 15.44
C GLN A 99 3.42 13.61 15.10
N ARG A 100 3.65 12.78 16.12
CA ARG A 100 4.36 11.51 15.98
C ARG A 100 3.50 10.38 16.52
N TRP A 101 3.61 9.26 15.83
CA TRP A 101 3.12 8.00 16.32
C TRP A 101 3.83 7.66 17.63
N HIS A 102 3.02 7.34 18.63
CA HIS A 102 3.42 6.68 19.85
C HIS A 102 2.54 5.45 19.98
N THR A 103 3.10 4.34 20.45
CA THR A 103 2.37 3.07 20.52
C THR A 103 1.13 3.22 21.40
N GLY A 104 -0.06 3.10 20.79
CA GLY A 104 -1.33 3.07 21.50
C GLY A 104 -1.63 1.72 22.18
N LEU A 105 -2.80 1.60 22.80
CA LEU A 105 -3.26 0.38 23.46
C LEU A 105 -3.23 -0.82 22.48
N LYS A 106 -2.65 -1.94 22.91
CA LYS A 106 -2.34 -3.09 22.03
C LYS A 106 -3.57 -3.81 21.45
N SER A 107 -4.78 -3.51 21.95
CA SER A 107 -5.99 -4.30 21.69
C SER A 107 -6.92 -3.77 20.59
N THR A 108 -6.65 -2.59 20.00
CA THR A 108 -7.52 -2.00 18.96
C THR A 108 -6.95 -2.15 17.56
N HIS A 109 -7.80 -2.03 16.53
CA HIS A 109 -7.36 -2.09 15.13
C HIS A 109 -6.38 -0.95 14.80
N ARG A 110 -5.36 -1.21 13.97
CA ARG A 110 -4.30 -0.22 13.65
C ARG A 110 -4.85 1.12 13.14
N VAL A 111 -5.90 1.09 12.32
CA VAL A 111 -6.55 2.32 11.79
C VAL A 111 -7.20 3.13 12.92
N ALA A 112 -7.85 2.47 13.89
CA ALA A 112 -8.42 3.12 15.05
C ALA A 112 -7.34 3.75 15.92
N GLN A 113 -6.22 3.04 16.13
CA GLN A 113 -5.10 3.60 16.89
C GLN A 113 -4.49 4.82 16.17
N LEU A 114 -4.39 4.81 14.84
CA LEU A 114 -3.94 5.97 14.07
C LEU A 114 -4.92 7.14 14.19
N ALA A 115 -6.22 6.88 14.10
CA ALA A 115 -7.25 7.90 14.29
C ALA A 115 -7.13 8.56 15.67
N GLU A 116 -7.04 7.75 16.72
CA GLU A 116 -6.86 8.20 18.11
C GLU A 116 -5.57 9.01 18.28
N CYS A 117 -4.41 8.47 17.85
CA CYS A 117 -3.11 9.10 18.00
C CYS A 117 -3.01 10.47 17.29
N PHE A 118 -3.76 10.67 16.20
CA PHE A 118 -3.74 11.89 15.42
C PHE A 118 -4.99 12.77 15.61
N GLY A 119 -5.92 12.37 16.49
CA GLY A 119 -7.13 13.12 16.82
C GLY A 119 -8.10 13.23 15.65
N ILE A 120 -8.38 12.13 14.97
CA ILE A 120 -9.28 12.05 13.81
C ILE A 120 -10.54 11.28 14.19
N ASP A 121 -11.68 11.92 13.96
CA ASP A 121 -13.02 11.37 14.14
C ASP A 121 -13.92 11.82 12.97
N PRO A 122 -14.66 10.91 12.30
CA PRO A 122 -14.70 9.46 12.50
C PRO A 122 -13.41 8.73 12.10
N ILE A 123 -13.24 7.50 12.57
CA ILE A 123 -12.11 6.62 12.18
C ILE A 123 -12.08 6.50 10.65
N PRO A 124 -11.03 7.00 9.97
CA PRO A 124 -11.04 7.10 8.53
C PRO A 124 -10.72 5.76 7.88
N ALA A 125 -11.57 5.32 6.94
CA ALA A 125 -11.27 4.14 6.13
C ALA A 125 -10.01 4.37 5.27
N PRO A 126 -9.15 3.35 5.08
CA PRO A 126 -8.06 3.40 4.11
C PRO A 126 -8.56 3.82 2.72
N ARG A 127 -7.78 4.64 2.02
CA ARG A 127 -8.12 5.19 0.72
C ARG A 127 -6.98 4.99 -0.26
N LEU A 128 -7.30 4.47 -1.44
CA LEU A 128 -6.37 4.41 -2.57
C LEU A 128 -6.73 5.50 -3.58
N TRP A 129 -5.73 6.27 -3.98
CA TRP A 129 -5.82 7.17 -5.12
C TRP A 129 -5.30 6.40 -6.34
N ILE A 130 -6.20 6.13 -7.27
CA ILE A 130 -5.93 5.37 -8.49
C ILE A 130 -6.61 6.15 -9.60
N ASP A 131 -5.82 6.85 -10.40
CA ASP A 131 -6.27 7.47 -11.64
C ASP A 131 -6.34 6.41 -12.76
N ALA A 132 -7.27 6.58 -13.71
CA ALA A 132 -7.76 5.55 -14.62
C ALA A 132 -6.75 5.03 -15.68
N ALA A 133 -5.47 5.41 -15.61
CA ALA A 133 -4.45 5.11 -16.60
C ALA A 133 -3.69 3.78 -16.38
N ALA A 134 -4.10 2.95 -15.41
CA ALA A 134 -3.51 1.62 -15.22
C ALA A 134 -3.98 0.67 -16.34
N PRO A 135 -3.07 0.06 -17.13
CA PRO A 135 -3.45 -0.86 -18.20
C PRO A 135 -4.32 -2.00 -17.65
N ALA A 136 -5.36 -2.26 -18.41
CA ALA A 136 -6.41 -3.20 -18.11
C ALA A 136 -5.85 -4.63 -18.16
N LEU A 137 -6.16 -5.43 -17.14
CA LEU A 137 -6.42 -6.86 -17.35
C LEU A 137 -7.24 -7.01 -18.62
N SER A 138 -7.16 -8.16 -19.31
CA SER A 138 -7.93 -8.39 -20.53
C SER A 138 -9.38 -7.90 -20.31
N ARG A 139 -9.86 -6.97 -21.14
CA ARG A 139 -11.22 -6.42 -20.94
C ARG A 139 -12.20 -7.51 -21.33
N ASP A 140 -12.83 -8.07 -20.32
CA ASP A 140 -13.71 -9.23 -20.45
C ASP A 140 -14.69 -9.16 -19.27
N ASP A 141 -15.97 -9.32 -19.57
CA ASP A 141 -17.09 -9.20 -18.62
C ASP A 141 -17.22 -10.41 -17.70
N ARG A 142 -16.42 -11.47 -17.92
CA ARG A 142 -16.37 -12.64 -17.05
C ARG A 142 -15.83 -12.26 -15.66
N PRO A 143 -16.40 -12.83 -14.59
CA PRO A 143 -15.94 -12.56 -13.23
C PRO A 143 -14.49 -13.02 -13.05
N ILE A 144 -13.74 -12.34 -12.18
CA ILE A 144 -12.31 -12.61 -11.96
C ILE A 144 -12.10 -13.16 -10.56
N LEU A 145 -11.51 -14.35 -10.46
CA LEU A 145 -10.97 -14.88 -9.22
C LEU A 145 -9.52 -14.41 -9.04
N ALA A 146 -9.30 -13.39 -8.22
CA ALA A 146 -7.96 -12.92 -7.86
C ALA A 146 -7.38 -13.72 -6.69
N LEU A 147 -6.19 -14.31 -6.87
CA LEU A 147 -5.49 -15.11 -5.86
C LEU A 147 -4.11 -14.54 -5.57
N GLY A 148 -3.82 -14.26 -4.30
CA GLY A 148 -2.49 -13.90 -3.81
C GLY A 148 -1.85 -15.07 -3.06
N PRO A 149 -1.11 -15.98 -3.74
CA PRO A 149 -0.64 -17.21 -3.12
C PRO A 149 0.62 -17.03 -2.26
N THR A 150 1.33 -15.90 -2.41
CA THR A 150 2.62 -15.66 -1.78
C THR A 150 2.51 -14.77 -0.54
N ALA A 151 3.47 -14.95 0.37
CA ALA A 151 3.62 -14.11 1.55
C ALA A 151 5.07 -14.08 2.00
N ASN A 152 5.47 -13.01 2.69
CA ASN A 152 6.83 -12.87 3.25
C ASN A 152 7.27 -14.00 4.20
N PHE A 153 6.33 -14.75 4.78
CA PHE A 153 6.63 -15.88 5.67
C PHE A 153 5.92 -17.14 5.16
N GLN A 154 6.68 -18.20 4.93
CA GLN A 154 6.15 -19.46 4.38
C GLN A 154 5.05 -20.07 5.25
N GLY A 155 5.14 -19.98 6.58
CA GLY A 155 4.09 -20.50 7.47
C GLY A 155 2.77 -19.71 7.42
N LYS A 156 2.69 -18.62 6.63
CA LYS A 156 1.47 -17.89 6.32
C LYS A 156 0.95 -18.15 4.89
N GLN A 157 1.59 -19.04 4.15
CA GLN A 157 1.17 -19.42 2.80
C GLN A 157 0.29 -20.66 2.85
N TRP A 158 -0.83 -20.61 2.14
CA TRP A 158 -1.66 -21.80 1.94
C TRP A 158 -1.05 -22.67 0.82
N PRO A 159 -1.09 -24.01 0.92
CA PRO A 159 -0.46 -24.88 -0.07
C PRO A 159 -0.94 -24.59 -1.50
N LEU A 160 -0.01 -24.52 -2.45
CA LEU A 160 -0.30 -24.15 -3.85
C LEU A 160 -1.29 -25.11 -4.53
N ASP A 161 -1.19 -26.42 -4.25
CA ASP A 161 -2.13 -27.39 -4.80
C ASP A 161 -3.57 -27.15 -4.33
N ARG A 162 -3.75 -26.59 -3.11
CA ARG A 162 -5.07 -26.22 -2.60
C ARG A 162 -5.60 -24.95 -3.25
N PHE A 163 -4.73 -23.98 -3.56
CA PHE A 163 -5.09 -22.85 -4.42
C PHE A 163 -5.58 -23.33 -5.80
N ALA A 164 -4.86 -24.26 -6.43
CA ALA A 164 -5.24 -24.82 -7.73
C ALA A 164 -6.59 -25.55 -7.66
N ALA A 165 -6.79 -26.40 -6.66
CA ALA A 165 -8.05 -27.12 -6.45
C ALA A 165 -9.23 -26.15 -6.22
N LEU A 166 -9.03 -25.11 -5.40
CA LEU A 166 -10.05 -24.08 -5.14
C LEU A 166 -10.40 -23.32 -6.42
N ALA A 167 -9.38 -22.90 -7.18
CA ALA A 167 -9.59 -22.15 -8.42
C ALA A 167 -10.46 -22.95 -9.39
N ARG A 168 -10.10 -24.21 -9.66
CA ARG A 168 -10.87 -25.10 -10.54
C ARG A 168 -12.29 -25.36 -10.04
N ALA A 169 -12.48 -25.51 -8.72
CA ALA A 169 -13.80 -25.72 -8.15
C ALA A 169 -14.70 -24.47 -8.28
N LEU A 170 -14.12 -23.27 -8.21
CA LEU A 170 -14.88 -22.03 -8.33
C LEU A 170 -15.16 -21.65 -9.78
N THR A 171 -14.20 -21.85 -10.70
CA THR A 171 -14.30 -21.43 -12.11
C THR A 171 -14.78 -22.53 -13.06
N GLY A 172 -14.77 -23.79 -12.63
CA GLY A 172 -15.24 -24.93 -13.40
C GLY A 172 -16.78 -25.01 -13.52
N PRO A 173 -17.30 -25.97 -14.29
CA PRO A 173 -18.74 -26.18 -14.47
C PRO A 173 -19.47 -26.36 -13.12
N GLY A 174 -20.54 -25.58 -12.91
CA GLY A 174 -21.31 -25.60 -11.65
C GLY A 174 -20.66 -24.83 -10.48
N GLY A 175 -19.47 -24.25 -10.68
CA GLY A 175 -18.82 -23.38 -9.70
C GLY A 175 -19.46 -22.00 -9.58
N LYS A 176 -19.24 -21.32 -8.45
CA LYS A 176 -19.81 -19.98 -8.19
C LYS A 176 -19.33 -18.91 -9.17
N LEU A 177 -18.18 -19.13 -9.79
CA LEU A 177 -17.56 -18.26 -10.78
C LEU A 177 -17.39 -19.03 -12.10
N ALA A 178 -18.31 -19.93 -12.45
CA ALA A 178 -18.21 -20.78 -13.64
C ALA A 178 -17.86 -19.98 -14.90
N GLY A 179 -16.82 -20.41 -15.62
CA GLY A 179 -16.27 -19.70 -16.80
C GLY A 179 -15.43 -18.46 -16.47
N GLY A 180 -15.34 -18.10 -15.19
CA GLY A 180 -14.59 -16.96 -14.68
C GLY A 180 -13.09 -17.08 -14.92
N ARG A 181 -12.43 -15.92 -14.96
CA ARG A 181 -11.01 -15.77 -15.20
C ARG A 181 -10.24 -15.91 -13.90
N ILE A 182 -9.00 -16.38 -13.98
CA ILE A 182 -8.12 -16.48 -12.81
C ILE A 182 -7.03 -15.43 -12.96
N LEU A 183 -6.81 -14.65 -11.91
CA LEU A 183 -5.72 -13.69 -11.83
C LEU A 183 -4.82 -14.04 -10.65
N LEU A 184 -3.54 -14.33 -10.92
CA LEU A 184 -2.56 -14.56 -9.87
C LEU A 184 -1.82 -13.26 -9.57
N ILE A 185 -1.90 -12.76 -8.34
CA ILE A 185 -1.28 -11.49 -7.91
C ILE A 185 -0.18 -11.72 -6.87
N GLY A 186 0.85 -10.89 -6.92
CA GLY A 186 1.93 -10.90 -5.95
C GLY A 186 3.06 -9.97 -6.37
N ALA A 187 4.12 -9.89 -5.57
CA ALA A 187 5.28 -9.11 -5.96
C ALA A 187 6.08 -9.85 -7.04
N LEU A 188 6.61 -9.14 -8.05
CA LEU A 188 7.41 -9.75 -9.12
C LEU A 188 8.55 -10.66 -8.61
N SER A 189 9.19 -10.28 -7.49
CA SER A 189 10.22 -11.07 -6.82
C SER A 189 9.74 -12.42 -6.29
N GLU A 190 8.44 -12.59 -6.07
CA GLU A 190 7.81 -13.80 -5.55
C GLU A 190 7.24 -14.68 -6.67
N ARG A 191 7.30 -14.24 -7.93
CA ARG A 191 6.71 -14.96 -9.07
C ARG A 191 7.27 -16.37 -9.23
N SER A 192 8.57 -16.56 -8.97
CA SER A 192 9.21 -17.89 -9.02
C SER A 192 8.63 -18.86 -7.99
N ALA A 193 8.26 -18.38 -6.80
CA ALA A 193 7.62 -19.20 -5.78
C ALA A 193 6.20 -19.61 -6.19
N ALA A 194 5.52 -18.82 -7.02
CA ALA A 194 4.20 -19.14 -7.58
C ALA A 194 4.25 -19.99 -8.86
N ALA A 195 5.44 -20.33 -9.39
CA ALA A 195 5.57 -21.06 -10.65
C ALA A 195 4.80 -22.39 -10.70
N PRO A 196 4.74 -23.22 -9.63
CA PRO A 196 3.93 -24.43 -9.63
C PRO A 196 2.43 -24.15 -9.81
N LEU A 197 1.93 -23.03 -9.29
CA LEU A 197 0.52 -22.65 -9.43
C LEU A 197 0.21 -22.20 -10.86
N PHE A 198 1.12 -21.46 -11.51
CA PHE A 198 1.00 -21.15 -12.94
C PHE A 198 1.02 -22.40 -13.82
N ALA A 199 1.82 -23.41 -13.48
CA ALA A 199 1.83 -24.69 -14.19
C ALA A 199 0.51 -25.47 -13.99
N ALA A 200 -0.10 -25.38 -12.80
CA ALA A 200 -1.38 -26.03 -12.50
C ALA A 200 -2.59 -25.30 -13.08
N LEU A 201 -2.47 -24.01 -13.38
CA LEU A 201 -3.51 -23.12 -13.91
C LEU A 201 -2.96 -22.32 -15.11
N PRO A 202 -2.69 -22.97 -16.25
CA PRO A 202 -2.07 -22.32 -17.42
C PRO A 202 -2.93 -21.20 -18.03
N GLU A 203 -4.23 -21.19 -17.76
CA GLU A 203 -5.19 -20.15 -18.16
C GLU A 203 -5.12 -18.88 -17.30
N ALA A 204 -4.40 -18.90 -16.18
CA ALA A 204 -4.37 -17.79 -15.25
C ALA A 204 -3.55 -16.60 -15.78
N GLU A 205 -4.12 -15.41 -15.67
CA GLU A 205 -3.44 -14.16 -16.00
C GLU A 205 -2.37 -13.83 -14.96
N ASP A 206 -1.22 -13.37 -15.45
CA ASP A 206 -0.06 -13.05 -14.63
C ASP A 206 -0.13 -11.61 -14.09
N GLY A 207 -0.70 -11.47 -12.89
CA GLY A 207 -0.74 -10.23 -12.14
C GLY A 207 0.57 -9.90 -11.42
N PHE A 208 1.54 -10.82 -11.32
CA PHE A 208 2.85 -10.54 -10.69
C PHE A 208 3.68 -9.56 -11.53
N GLY A 209 3.45 -9.57 -12.86
CA GLY A 209 4.08 -8.66 -13.81
C GLY A 209 3.53 -7.23 -13.78
N LEU A 210 2.44 -6.95 -13.04
CA LEU A 210 1.84 -5.61 -13.04
C LEU A 210 2.79 -4.55 -12.46
N GLY A 211 3.60 -4.93 -11.46
CA GLY A 211 4.69 -4.13 -10.87
C GLY A 211 4.27 -2.88 -10.08
N ASP A 212 3.25 -2.17 -10.53
CA ASP A 212 2.70 -0.95 -9.93
C ASP A 212 1.47 -1.29 -9.09
N LEU A 213 1.45 -0.86 -7.82
CA LEU A 213 0.34 -1.12 -6.89
C LEU A 213 -0.97 -0.48 -7.34
N ARG A 214 -0.94 0.59 -8.13
CA ARG A 214 -2.14 1.19 -8.73
C ARG A 214 -2.76 0.24 -9.74
N ARG A 215 -1.94 -0.51 -10.49
CA ARG A 215 -2.42 -1.53 -11.43
C ARG A 215 -3.02 -2.71 -10.72
N VAL A 216 -2.39 -3.18 -9.64
CA VAL A 216 -2.97 -4.22 -8.78
C VAL A 216 -4.28 -3.75 -8.15
N GLY A 217 -4.32 -2.51 -7.65
CA GLY A 217 -5.53 -1.92 -7.08
C GLY A 217 -6.66 -1.74 -8.11
N ALA A 218 -6.34 -1.37 -9.35
CA ALA A 218 -7.30 -1.29 -10.45
C ALA A 218 -7.83 -2.67 -10.84
N ALA A 219 -6.95 -3.67 -10.95
CA ALA A 219 -7.30 -5.07 -11.17
C ALA A 219 -8.25 -5.61 -10.10
N LEU A 220 -8.01 -5.30 -8.83
CA LEU A 220 -8.85 -5.72 -7.71
C LEU A 220 -10.20 -4.99 -7.61
N ARG A 221 -10.39 -3.84 -8.29
CA ARG A 221 -11.70 -3.16 -8.33
C ARG A 221 -12.69 -3.82 -9.28
N VAL A 222 -12.19 -4.59 -10.24
CA VAL A 222 -13.00 -5.25 -11.28
C VAL A 222 -13.09 -6.77 -11.08
N ALA A 223 -12.44 -7.30 -10.04
CA ALA A 223 -12.50 -8.70 -9.64
C ALA A 223 -13.52 -8.92 -8.53
#